data_AF-M8AIL5-F1
#
_entry.id   AF-M8AIL5-F1
#
_cell.length_a   1.000
_cell.length_b   1.000
_cell.length_c   1.000
_cell.angle_alpha   90.00
_cell.angle_beta   90.00
_cell.angle_gamma   90.00
#
_symmetry.space_group_name_H-M   'P 1'
#
loop_
_entity.id
_entity.type
_entity.pdbx_description
1 polymer ?
#
loop_
_entity_poly.entity_id
_entity_poly.type
_entity_poly.pdbx_seq_one_letter_code
_entity_poly.pdbx_strand_id
1 'polypeptide(L)'
;MTRCGCLLAVAALRVAGVGDVTGVDLVDFPPLVRRADPHNLPFFDDAFDLSLSSDPAALTGALFPSRFASEIERTVRRGGAIAIAVDRHVDLSVIASLFRKSRLVDVRNATLDGSAASIVVLSTNAERH
;
A
#
# COMPACT_ATOMS: atom_id res chain seq x y z
N MET A 1 4.39 -2.13 12.61
CA MET A 1 3.34 -3.00 11.99
C MET A 1 3.38 -2.91 10.46
N THR A 2 2.93 -3.94 9.73
CA THR A 2 2.77 -3.90 8.26
C THR A 2 1.30 -4.03 7.84
N ARG A 3 0.81 -3.23 6.88
CA ARG A 3 -0.55 -3.34 6.30
C ARG A 3 -0.52 -4.04 4.93
N CYS A 4 -1.47 -4.92 4.64
CA CYS A 4 -1.60 -5.52 3.30
C CYS A 4 -3.06 -5.65 2.80
N GLY A 5 -3.27 -5.44 1.50
CA GLY A 5 -4.57 -5.43 0.82
C GLY A 5 -5.20 -6.80 0.52
N CYS A 6 -4.48 -7.92 0.63
CA CYS A 6 -5.03 -9.25 0.34
C CYS A 6 -4.46 -10.35 1.24
N LEU A 7 -5.23 -11.44 1.37
CA LEU A 7 -4.89 -12.62 2.17
C LEU A 7 -3.52 -13.22 1.84
N LEU A 8 -3.25 -13.41 0.54
CA LEU A 8 -2.03 -14.07 0.07
C LEU A 8 -0.78 -13.28 0.44
N ALA A 9 -0.85 -11.96 0.35
CA ALA A 9 0.29 -11.13 0.69
C ALA A 9 0.48 -11.00 2.22
N VAL A 10 -0.59 -11.08 3.03
CA VAL A 10 -0.45 -11.27 4.49
C VAL A 10 0.28 -12.58 4.80
N ALA A 11 -0.11 -13.69 4.15
CA ALA A 11 0.53 -14.99 4.34
C ALA A 11 2.00 -14.97 3.90
N ALA A 12 2.31 -14.38 2.75
CA ALA A 12 3.67 -14.27 2.22
C ALA A 12 4.59 -13.46 3.15
N LEU A 13 4.11 -12.34 3.69
CA LEU A 13 4.88 -11.53 4.64
C LEU A 13 5.18 -12.29 5.93
N ARG A 14 4.21 -13.06 6.45
CA ARG A 14 4.43 -13.91 7.64
C ARG A 14 5.45 -15.02 7.36
N VAL A 15 5.38 -15.66 6.20
CA VAL A 15 6.36 -16.67 5.77
C VAL A 15 7.77 -16.04 5.63
N ALA A 16 7.85 -14.80 5.17
CA ALA A 16 9.10 -14.04 5.09
C ALA A 16 9.63 -13.56 6.47
N GLY A 17 8.95 -13.89 7.57
CA GLY A 17 9.38 -13.56 8.93
C GLY A 17 8.92 -12.19 9.44
N VAL A 18 8.01 -11.51 8.74
CA VAL A 18 7.40 -10.26 9.24
C VAL A 18 6.43 -10.62 10.36
N GLY A 19 6.81 -10.28 11.59
CA GLY A 19 6.09 -10.70 12.80
C GLY A 19 4.71 -10.07 12.99
N ASP A 20 4.53 -8.82 12.56
CA ASP A 20 3.30 -8.06 12.81
C ASP A 20 2.69 -7.52 11.50
N VAL A 21 1.74 -8.30 10.95
CA VAL A 21 1.06 -8.02 9.70
C VAL A 21 -0.45 -7.96 9.92
N THR A 22 -1.03 -6.83 9.54
CA THR A 22 -2.46 -6.56 9.53
C THR A 22 -2.98 -6.57 8.09
N GLY A 23 -3.86 -7.52 7.76
CA GLY A 23 -4.59 -7.52 6.49
C GLY A 23 -5.84 -6.66 6.55
N VAL A 24 -6.04 -5.80 5.55
CA VAL A 24 -7.31 -5.08 5.36
C VAL A 24 -7.77 -5.10 3.91
N ASP A 25 -9.07 -5.29 3.71
CA ASP A 25 -9.70 -5.33 2.39
C ASP A 25 -11.15 -4.84 2.51
N LEU A 26 -11.83 -4.57 1.40
CA LEU A 26 -13.26 -4.25 1.38
C LEU A 26 -14.13 -5.46 1.77
N VAL A 27 -13.59 -6.67 1.63
CA VAL A 27 -14.25 -7.93 1.98
C VAL A 27 -13.52 -8.58 3.16
N ASP A 28 -14.28 -9.06 4.15
CA ASP A 28 -13.72 -9.76 5.30
C ASP A 28 -13.16 -11.14 4.92
N PHE A 29 -11.96 -11.49 5.42
CA PHE A 29 -11.43 -12.86 5.38
C PHE A 29 -10.71 -13.20 6.69
N PRO A 30 -11.44 -13.49 7.77
CA PRO A 30 -10.85 -13.80 9.07
C PRO A 30 -10.01 -15.11 9.05
N PRO A 31 -9.00 -15.24 9.93
CA PRO A 31 -8.54 -14.26 10.90
C PRO A 31 -7.51 -13.25 10.33
N LEU A 32 -7.18 -13.36 9.04
CA LEU A 32 -6.00 -12.70 8.46
C LEU A 32 -6.31 -11.32 7.86
N VAL A 33 -7.52 -11.12 7.37
CA VAL A 33 -7.96 -9.88 6.72
C VAL A 33 -9.24 -9.39 7.39
N ARG A 34 -9.23 -8.11 7.77
CA ARG A 34 -10.38 -7.41 8.35
C ARG A 34 -10.93 -6.41 7.36
N ARG A 35 -12.25 -6.26 7.33
CA ARG A 35 -12.92 -5.29 6.47
C ARG A 35 -12.60 -3.86 6.90
N ALA A 36 -12.16 -3.05 5.94
CA ALA A 36 -11.98 -1.61 6.10
C ALA A 36 -12.14 -0.89 4.77
N ASP A 37 -12.67 0.34 4.79
CA ASP A 37 -12.64 1.22 3.64
C ASP A 37 -11.21 1.79 3.48
N PRO A 38 -10.53 1.57 2.33
CA PRO A 38 -9.20 2.12 2.13
C PRO A 38 -9.16 3.65 2.05
N HIS A 39 -10.30 4.32 1.92
CA HIS A 39 -10.42 5.78 1.99
C HIS A 39 -10.64 6.31 3.42
N ASN A 40 -10.81 5.43 4.42
CA ASN A 40 -10.94 5.81 5.82
C ASN A 40 -10.49 4.66 6.73
N LEU A 41 -9.17 4.46 6.78
CA LEU A 41 -8.60 3.32 7.49
C LEU A 41 -8.77 3.49 9.00
N PRO A 42 -9.25 2.46 9.74
CA PRO A 42 -9.53 2.53 11.17
C PRO A 42 -8.25 2.36 12.01
N PHE A 43 -7.19 3.07 11.63
CA PHE A 43 -5.89 3.07 12.31
C PHE A 43 -5.47 4.49 12.65
N PHE A 44 -4.70 4.62 13.71
CA PHE A 44 -4.04 5.87 14.06
C PHE A 44 -3.03 6.27 12.98
N ASP A 45 -2.68 7.55 12.99
CA ASP A 45 -1.57 8.08 12.22
C ASP A 45 -0.27 7.37 12.66
N ASP A 46 0.65 7.19 11.72
CA ASP A 46 1.96 6.57 11.95
C ASP A 46 1.93 5.14 12.54
N ALA A 47 0.83 4.40 12.38
CA ALA A 47 0.65 3.05 12.94
C ALA A 47 1.55 1.97 12.29
N PHE A 48 1.96 2.14 11.03
CA PHE A 48 2.67 1.12 10.25
C PHE A 48 4.07 1.58 9.83
N ASP A 49 5.04 0.66 9.85
CA ASP A 49 6.37 0.87 9.25
C ASP A 49 6.33 0.73 7.73
N LEU A 50 5.42 -0.13 7.24
CA LEU A 50 5.26 -0.49 5.84
C LEU A 50 3.76 -0.64 5.50
N SER A 51 3.34 -0.08 4.37
CA SER A 51 2.05 -0.39 3.75
C SER A 51 2.27 -1.03 2.39
N LEU A 52 1.62 -2.16 2.16
CA LEU A 52 1.67 -2.92 0.92
C LEU A 52 0.27 -2.99 0.28
N SER A 53 0.18 -2.70 -1.01
CA SER A 53 -1.00 -2.95 -1.83
C SER A 53 -0.59 -3.78 -3.03
N SER A 54 -0.98 -5.05 -3.04
CA SER A 54 -0.58 -6.01 -4.08
C SER A 54 -1.53 -6.07 -5.28
N ASP A 55 -2.73 -5.50 -5.17
CA ASP A 55 -3.69 -5.42 -6.29
C ASP A 55 -3.35 -4.23 -7.22
N PRO A 56 -2.98 -4.48 -8.50
CA PRO A 56 -2.67 -3.43 -9.48
C PRO A 56 -3.82 -2.46 -9.77
N ALA A 57 -5.06 -2.86 -9.48
CA ALA A 57 -6.26 -2.05 -9.69
C ALA A 57 -6.67 -1.25 -8.44
N ALA A 58 -6.08 -1.51 -7.27
CA ALA A 58 -6.55 -0.91 -6.02
C ALA A 58 -6.48 0.62 -6.03
N LEU A 59 -5.39 1.19 -6.55
CA LEU A 59 -5.19 2.65 -6.57
C LEU A 59 -5.93 3.31 -7.74
N THR A 60 -5.86 2.74 -8.94
CA THR A 60 -6.46 3.31 -10.15
C THR A 60 -7.96 3.08 -10.25
N GLY A 61 -8.45 1.99 -9.66
CA GLY A 61 -9.87 1.66 -9.53
C GLY A 61 -10.54 2.26 -8.29
N ALA A 62 -9.79 2.92 -7.40
CA ALA A 62 -10.37 3.61 -6.25
C ALA A 62 -11.29 4.75 -6.71
N LEU A 63 -12.43 4.92 -6.02
CA LEU A 63 -13.34 6.05 -6.25
C LEU A 63 -12.65 7.40 -6.02
N PHE A 64 -11.74 7.46 -5.05
CA PHE A 64 -10.98 8.67 -4.73
C PHE A 64 -9.48 8.34 -4.59
N PRO A 65 -8.72 8.23 -5.70
CA PRO A 65 -7.32 7.81 -5.67
C PRO A 65 -6.43 8.70 -4.78
N SER A 66 -6.65 10.01 -4.78
CA SER A 66 -5.91 10.93 -3.90
C SER A 66 -6.20 10.69 -2.41
N ARG A 67 -7.43 10.30 -2.07
CA ARG A 67 -7.80 9.99 -0.68
C ARG A 67 -7.26 8.64 -0.26
N PHE A 68 -7.31 7.64 -1.14
CA PHE A 68 -6.65 6.34 -0.94
C PHE A 68 -5.15 6.52 -0.65
N ALA A 69 -4.44 7.28 -1.49
CA ALA A 69 -3.03 7.59 -1.30
C ALA A 69 -2.80 8.32 0.03
N SER A 70 -3.57 9.36 0.32
CA SER A 70 -3.46 10.14 1.55
C SER A 70 -3.69 9.30 2.82
N GLU A 71 -4.60 8.33 2.79
CA GLU A 71 -4.85 7.43 3.94
C GLU A 71 -3.72 6.43 4.15
N ILE A 72 -3.12 5.91 3.07
CA ILE A 72 -1.91 5.11 3.18
C ILE A 72 -0.77 5.95 3.77
N GLU A 73 -0.54 7.16 3.27
CA GLU A 73 0.47 8.07 3.81
C GLU A 73 0.22 8.46 5.27
N ARG A 74 -1.04 8.61 5.68
CA ARG A 74 -1.41 8.94 7.06
C ARG A 74 -1.05 7.81 8.02
N THR A 75 -1.30 6.57 7.62
CA THR A 75 -1.13 5.40 8.49
C THR A 75 0.30 4.86 8.51
N VAL A 76 1.14 5.20 7.52
CA VAL A 76 2.57 4.84 7.52
C VAL A 76 3.37 5.90 8.26
N ARG A 77 4.19 5.47 9.21
CA ARG A 77 5.05 6.37 9.98
C ARG A 77 6.06 7.10 9.11
N ARG A 78 6.57 8.20 9.64
CA ARG A 78 7.73 8.90 9.09
C ARG A 78 8.95 7.99 8.95
N GLY A 79 9.65 8.11 7.82
CA GLY A 79 10.75 7.23 7.45
C GLY A 79 10.31 5.78 7.17
N GLY A 80 9.01 5.52 7.11
CA GLY A 80 8.43 4.26 6.68
C GLY A 80 8.38 4.15 5.15
N ALA A 81 7.87 3.02 4.68
CA ALA A 81 7.80 2.71 3.26
C ALA A 81 6.38 2.36 2.80
N ILE A 82 6.11 2.63 1.53
CA ILE A 82 4.87 2.29 0.85
C ILE A 82 5.25 1.51 -0.41
N ALA A 83 4.65 0.34 -0.61
CA ALA A 83 4.82 -0.47 -1.81
C ALA A 83 3.45 -0.72 -2.44
N ILE A 84 3.24 -0.26 -3.68
CA ILE A 84 1.95 -0.38 -4.36
C ILE A 84 2.17 -0.97 -5.75
N ALA A 85 1.46 -2.04 -6.05
CA ALA A 85 1.32 -2.56 -7.39
C ALA A 85 0.38 -1.64 -8.20
N VAL A 86 0.78 -1.32 -9.42
CA VAL A 86 -0.05 -0.64 -10.42
C VAL A 86 0.06 -1.36 -11.75
N ASP A 87 -0.95 -1.26 -12.60
CA ASP A 87 -0.84 -1.74 -13.98
C ASP A 87 0.36 -1.07 -14.67
N ARG A 88 1.15 -1.86 -15.40
CA ARG A 88 2.41 -1.41 -16.01
C ARG A 88 2.27 -0.25 -17.01
N HIS A 89 1.06 -0.02 -17.54
CA HIS A 89 0.80 1.01 -18.54
C HIS A 89 0.37 2.33 -17.91
N VAL A 90 0.21 2.37 -16.58
CA VAL A 90 -0.15 3.57 -15.86
C VAL A 90 1.04 4.51 -15.76
N ASP A 91 0.80 5.79 -16.02
CA ASP A 91 1.82 6.83 -15.92
C ASP A 91 2.28 6.98 -14.45
N LEU A 92 3.54 6.64 -14.20
CA LEU A 92 4.15 6.70 -12.87
C LEU A 92 4.23 8.13 -12.32
N SER A 93 4.23 9.15 -13.18
CA SER A 93 4.20 10.56 -12.75
C SER A 93 2.85 10.91 -12.10
N VAL A 94 1.75 10.37 -12.63
CA VAL A 94 0.42 10.50 -12.03
C VAL A 94 0.40 9.80 -10.67
N ILE A 95 0.93 8.58 -10.59
CA ILE A 95 1.02 7.85 -9.32
C ILE A 95 1.82 8.65 -8.29
N ALA A 96 3.02 9.11 -8.64
CA ALA A 96 3.85 9.91 -7.74
C ALA A 96 3.14 11.19 -7.28
N SER A 97 2.36 11.84 -8.15
CA SER A 97 1.62 13.07 -7.80
C SER A 97 0.52 12.86 -6.75
N LEU A 98 0.00 11.63 -6.60
CA LEU A 98 -1.02 11.31 -5.58
C LEU A 98 -0.44 11.23 -4.17
N PHE A 99 0.85 10.87 -4.04
CA PHE A 99 1.56 10.72 -2.77
C PHE A 99 2.31 12.00 -2.41
N ARG A 100 1.64 12.91 -1.71
CA ARG A 100 2.15 14.27 -1.45
C ARG A 100 3.14 14.35 -0.29
N LYS A 101 3.18 13.34 0.58
CA LYS A 101 4.07 13.26 1.76
C LYS A 101 5.18 12.23 1.60
N SER A 102 5.26 11.60 0.43
CA SER A 102 6.20 10.53 0.12
C SER A 102 6.94 10.83 -1.18
N ARG A 103 8.08 10.18 -1.36
CA ARG A 103 8.88 10.29 -2.57
C ARG A 103 9.04 8.92 -3.20
N LEU A 104 8.83 8.84 -4.52
CA LEU A 104 9.17 7.66 -5.31
C LEU A 104 10.68 7.38 -5.19
N VAL A 105 11.06 6.19 -4.72
CA VAL A 105 12.47 5.79 -4.56
C VAL A 105 12.87 4.63 -5.46
N ASP A 106 11.92 3.80 -5.87
CA ASP A 106 12.21 2.65 -6.74
C ASP A 106 10.96 2.21 -7.49
N VAL A 107 11.16 1.54 -8.62
CA VAL A 107 10.11 0.92 -9.44
C VAL A 107 10.61 -0.44 -9.93
N ARG A 108 9.85 -1.49 -9.64
CA ARG A 108 10.18 -2.86 -10.07
C ARG A 108 9.08 -3.41 -10.95
N ASN A 109 9.43 -3.93 -12.12
CA ASN A 109 8.47 -4.65 -12.95
C ASN A 109 8.27 -6.05 -12.39
N ALA A 110 7.02 -6.49 -12.34
CA ALA A 110 6.63 -7.80 -11.82
C ALA A 110 5.48 -8.38 -12.65
N THR A 111 5.23 -9.67 -12.46
CA THR A 111 4.01 -10.34 -12.91
C THR A 111 3.25 -10.78 -11.68
N LEU A 112 2.03 -10.27 -11.51
CA LEU A 112 1.13 -10.55 -10.39
C LEU A 112 -0.12 -11.22 -10.97
N ASP A 113 -0.39 -12.46 -10.55
CA ASP A 113 -1.51 -13.27 -11.03
C ASP A 113 -1.62 -13.36 -12.57
N GLY A 114 -0.46 -13.48 -13.23
CA GLY A 114 -0.34 -13.54 -14.69
C GLY A 114 -0.43 -12.19 -15.40
N SER A 115 -0.76 -11.11 -14.67
CA SER A 115 -0.83 -9.75 -15.19
C SER A 115 0.47 -9.00 -14.97
N ALA A 116 0.91 -8.21 -15.95
CA ALA A 116 2.13 -7.44 -15.84
C ALA A 116 1.88 -6.13 -15.09
N ALA A 117 2.63 -5.92 -14.01
CA ALA A 117 2.47 -4.81 -13.09
C ALA A 117 3.82 -4.14 -12.79
N SER A 118 3.75 -2.92 -12.27
CA SER A 118 4.90 -2.22 -11.69
C SER A 118 4.67 -2.06 -10.19
N ILE A 119 5.62 -2.52 -9.38
CA ILE A 119 5.68 -2.28 -7.95
C ILE A 119 6.39 -0.94 -7.74
N VAL A 120 5.62 0.05 -7.32
CA VAL A 120 6.06 1.41 -7.03
C VAL A 120 6.41 1.48 -5.55
N VAL A 121 7.66 1.84 -5.23
CA VAL A 121 8.14 1.95 -3.86
C VAL A 121 8.36 3.42 -3.52
N LEU A 122 7.69 3.89 -2.47
CA LEU A 122 7.81 5.24 -1.96
C LEU A 122 8.34 5.25 -0.52
N SER A 123 9.14 6.25 -0.20
CA SER A 123 9.59 6.54 1.18
C SER A 123 8.83 7.73 1.74
N THR A 124 8.28 7.64 2.96
CA THR A 124 7.67 8.79 3.63
C THR A 124 8.76 9.74 4.13
N ASN A 125 8.52 11.06 4.00
CA ASN A 125 9.52 12.06 4.38
C ASN A 125 9.86 11.99 5.88
N ALA A 126 11.15 12.01 6.21
CA ALA A 126 11.62 11.92 7.60
C ALA A 126 11.52 13.25 8.37
N GLU A 127 11.53 14.40 7.68
CA GLU A 127 11.62 15.72 8.33
C GLU A 127 10.30 16.51 8.29
N ARG A 128 10.04 17.27 9.38
CA ARG A 128 9.05 18.37 9.42
C ARG A 128 9.86 19.66 9.27
N HIS A 129 9.50 20.51 8.32
CA HIS A 129 9.72 21.95 8.51
C HIS A 129 8.68 22.48 9.50
#